data_AF-A0A6B1GNI4-F1
#
_entry.id   AF-A0A6B1GNI4-F1
#
_cell.length_a   1.000
_cell.length_b   1.000
_cell.length_c   1.000
_cell.angle_alpha   90.00
_cell.angle_beta   90.00
_cell.angle_gamma   90.00
#
_symmetry.space_group_name_H-M   'P 1'
#
loop_
_entity.id
_entity.type
_entity.pdbx_description
1 polymer ?
#
loop_
_entity_poly.entity_id
_entity_poly.type
_entity_poly.pdbx_seq_one_letter_code
_entity_poly.pdbx_strand_id
1 'polypeptide(L)' 'MKTTLYLDPELMRAAKKQALKDGISLTKLVEFSVRDYLDAANTPNEPFQLNLLTKKCGPDIDVKLSDRKKFYKLMEDGN' A
#
# COMPACT_ATOMS: atom_id res chain seq x y z
N MET A 1 5.28 -16.51 -15.26
CA MET A 1 4.03 -17.26 -15.02
C MET A 1 3.25 -17.32 -16.32
N LYS A 2 2.64 -18.46 -16.69
CA LYS A 2 1.80 -18.56 -17.89
C LYS A 2 0.35 -18.47 -17.47
N THR A 3 -0.36 -17.46 -17.96
CA THR A 3 -1.77 -17.23 -17.68
C THR A 3 -2.54 -17.27 -18.99
N THR A 4 -3.63 -18.04 -19.03
CA THR A 4 -4.54 -18.08 -20.18
C THR A 4 -5.67 -17.10 -19.93
N LEU A 5 -5.89 -16.17 -20.86
CA LEU A 5 -6.96 -15.17 -20.79
C LEU A 5 -7.98 -15.46 -21.89
N TYR A 6 -9.26 -15.45 -21.52
CA TYR A 6 -10.36 -15.48 -22.48
C TYR A 6 -10.77 -14.05 -22.78
N LEU A 7 -10.61 -13.64 -24.04
CA LEU A 7 -10.92 -12.29 -24.51
C LEU A 7 -11.97 -12.36 -25.60
N ASP A 8 -12.76 -11.30 -25.72
CA ASP A 8 -13.69 -11.13 -26.84
C ASP A 8 -12.93 -11.25 -28.19
N PRO A 9 -13.45 -12.02 -29.16
CA PRO A 9 -12.85 -12.13 -30.49
C PRO A 9 -12.61 -10.81 -31.21
N GLU A 10 -13.52 -9.84 -31.08
CA GLU A 10 -13.38 -8.51 -31.71
C GLU A 10 -12.26 -7.71 -31.07
N LEU A 11 -12.21 -7.71 -29.74
CA LEU A 11 -11.11 -7.11 -28.97
C LEU A 11 -9.78 -7.73 -29.37
N MET A 12 -9.77 -9.06 -29.54
CA MET A 12 -8.55 -9.76 -29.92
C MET A 12 -8.09 -9.42 -31.34
N ARG A 13 -9.02 -9.19 -32.27
CA ARG A 13 -8.71 -8.72 -33.61
C ARG A 13 -8.10 -7.31 -33.58
N ALA A 14 -8.69 -6.41 -32.80
CA ALA A 14 -8.20 -5.04 -32.63
C ALA A 14 -6.78 -5.02 -32.02
N ALA A 15 -6.56 -5.78 -30.96
CA ALA A 15 -5.27 -5.88 -30.29
C ALA A 15 -4.17 -6.43 -31.21
N LYS A 16 -4.47 -7.45 -32.04
CA LYS A 16 -3.50 -7.94 -33.04
C LYS A 16 -3.13 -6.87 -34.08
N LYS A 17 -4.12 -6.12 -34.56
CA LYS A 17 -3.89 -5.02 -35.52
C LYS A 17 -3.00 -3.93 -34.89
N GLN A 18 -3.24 -3.60 -33.63
CA GLN A 18 -2.46 -2.62 -32.90
C GLN A 18 -1.02 -3.11 -32.66
N ALA A 19 -0.83 -4.35 -32.21
CA ALA A 19 0.49 -4.94 -32.01
C ALA A 19 1.34 -4.94 -33.30
N LEU A 20 0.72 -5.25 -34.46
CA LEU A 20 1.37 -5.17 -35.76
C LEU A 20 1.77 -3.74 -36.13
N LYS A 21 0.90 -2.77 -35.87
CA LYS A 21 1.16 -1.35 -36.14
C LYS A 21 2.34 -0.83 -35.32
N ASP A 22 2.44 -1.25 -34.07
CA ASP A 22 3.47 -0.81 -33.13
C ASP A 22 4.77 -1.65 -33.23
N GLY A 23 4.78 -2.71 -34.06
CA GLY A 23 5.92 -3.59 -34.24
C GLY A 23 6.29 -4.42 -33.01
N ILE A 24 5.33 -4.66 -32.11
CA ILE A 24 5.54 -5.40 -30.86
C ILE A 24 4.75 -6.71 -30.83
N SER A 25 5.13 -7.61 -29.92
CA SER A 25 4.36 -8.85 -29.72
C SER A 25 3.04 -8.56 -29.00
N LEU A 26 2.04 -9.41 -29.27
CA LEU A 26 0.73 -9.31 -28.60
C LEU A 26 0.86 -9.39 -27.07
N THR A 27 1.76 -10.23 -26.57
CA THR A 27 2.02 -10.36 -25.13
C THR A 27 2.57 -9.06 -24.54
N LYS A 28 3.49 -8.38 -25.23
CA LYS A 28 4.01 -7.08 -24.78
C LYS A 28 2.92 -6.01 -24.76
N LEU A 29 2.07 -5.97 -25.79
CA LEU A 29 0.94 -5.06 -25.84
C LEU A 29 0.00 -5.27 -24.63
N VAL A 30 -0.31 -6.54 -24.31
CA VAL A 30 -1.15 -6.88 -23.15
C VAL A 30 -0.48 -6.46 -21.85
N GLU A 31 0.82 -6.72 -21.69
CA GLU A 31 1.58 -6.29 -20.51
C GLU A 31 1.54 -4.77 -20.32
N PHE A 32 1.80 -4.01 -21.37
CA PHE A 32 1.74 -2.55 -21.32
C PHE A 32 0.34 -2.05 -20.95
N SER A 33 -0.69 -2.58 -21.61
CA SER A 33 -2.07 -2.17 -21.34
C SER A 33 -2.48 -2.44 -19.89
N VAL A 34 -2.06 -3.58 -19.32
CA VAL A 34 -2.33 -3.92 -17.91
C VAL A 34 -1.56 -3.01 -16.97
N ARG A 35 -0.28 -2.73 -17.26
CA ARG A 35 0.54 -1.83 -16.45
C ARG A 35 -0.04 -0.41 -16.46
N ASP A 36 -0.35 0.14 -17.62
CA ASP A 36 -0.93 1.47 -17.76
C ASP A 36 -2.25 1.59 -16.97
N TYR A 37 -3.10 0.56 -17.02
CA TYR A 37 -4.34 0.55 -16.25
C TYR A 37 -4.09 0.54 -14.73
N LEU A 38 -3.14 -0.26 -14.26
CA LEU A 38 -2.79 -0.34 -12.84
C LEU A 38 -2.11 0.94 -12.35
N ASP A 39 -1.23 1.54 -13.16
CA ASP A 39 -0.54 2.77 -12.82
C ASP A 39 -1.52 3.96 -12.73
N ALA A 40 -2.53 4.00 -13.62
CA ALA A 40 -3.62 4.96 -13.53
C ALA A 40 -4.46 4.77 -12.25
N ALA A 41 -4.70 3.52 -11.85
CA ALA A 41 -5.42 3.18 -10.61
C ALA A 41 -4.58 3.48 -9.34
N ASN A 42 -3.26 3.48 -9.45
CA ASN A 42 -2.32 3.81 -8.38
C ASN A 42 -2.06 5.32 -8.24
N THR A 43 -2.87 6.18 -8.85
CA THR A 43 -2.90 7.59 -8.44
C THR A 43 -3.09 7.60 -6.92
N PRO A 44 -2.19 8.25 -6.15
CA PRO A 44 -2.27 8.20 -4.70
C PRO A 44 -3.58 8.87 -4.29
N ASN A 45 -4.58 8.04 -3.99
CA ASN A 45 -5.65 8.41 -3.09
C ASN A 45 -4.95 9.04 -1.88
N GLU A 46 -5.42 10.22 -1.49
CA GLU A 46 -4.87 11.13 -0.48
C GLU A 46 -3.91 10.46 0.51
N PRO A 47 -2.75 11.08 0.83
CA PRO A 47 -1.73 10.48 1.68
C PRO A 47 -2.38 9.85 2.90
N PHE A 48 -2.24 8.54 3.03
CA PHE A 48 -2.85 7.77 4.11
C PHE A 48 -2.44 8.38 5.45
N GLN A 49 -3.37 9.09 6.09
CA GLN A 49 -3.15 9.67 7.42
C GLN A 49 -3.42 8.58 8.44
N LEU A 50 -2.34 7.92 8.88
CA LEU A 50 -2.39 6.99 10.00
C LEU A 50 -2.64 7.77 11.31
N ASN A 51 -3.92 7.99 11.63
CA ASN A 51 -4.33 8.57 12.90
C ASN A 51 -4.35 7.50 13.99
N LEU A 52 -3.18 7.21 14.56
CA LEU A 52 -3.10 6.39 15.77
C LEU A 52 -3.78 7.14 16.92
N LEU A 53 -4.80 6.54 17.53
CA LEU A 53 -5.42 7.00 18.77
C LEU A 53 -4.44 6.78 19.94
N THR A 54 -3.36 7.55 19.98
CA THR A 54 -2.45 7.56 21.12
C THR A 54 -3.03 8.47 22.19
N LYS A 55 -3.44 7.91 23.34
CA LYS A 55 -3.57 8.73 24.55
C LYS A 55 -2.18 9.27 24.88
N LYS A 56 -2.02 10.59 24.97
CA LYS A 56 -0.84 11.18 25.61
C LYS A 56 -0.88 10.82 27.09
N CYS A 57 -0.40 9.64 27.44
CA CYS A 57 0.07 9.37 28.80
C CYS A 57 1.43 10.05 28.92
N GLY A 58 1.42 11.37 29.09
CA GLY A 58 2.58 12.05 29.65
C GLY A 58 2.73 11.56 31.09
N PRO A 59 3.95 11.24 31.56
CA PRO A 59 4.13 11.02 32.98
C PRO A 59 3.86 12.36 33.66
N ASP A 60 2.70 12.48 34.32
CA ASP A 60 2.44 13.57 35.27
C ASP A 60 3.18 13.25 36.57
N ILE A 61 4.49 13.05 36.45
CA ILE A 61 5.28 12.39 37.46
C ILE A 61 6.54 13.21 37.66
N ASP A 62 6.50 14.06 38.68
CA ASP A 62 7.63 14.76 39.31
C ASP A 62 8.60 13.77 40.00
N VAL A 63 8.77 12.56 39.43
CA VAL A 63 9.66 11.51 39.92
C VAL A 63 10.93 11.59 39.12
N LYS A 64 11.97 12.05 39.79
CA LYS A 64 13.34 11.85 39.35
C LYS A 64 13.57 10.34 39.16
N LEU A 65 13.73 9.91 37.90
CA LEU A 65 14.03 8.54 37.49
C LEU A 65 15.31 7.97 38.12
N SER A 66 16.13 8.82 38.75
CA SER A 66 17.27 8.42 39.57
C SER A 66 16.88 7.68 40.85
N ASP A 67 15.64 7.83 41.34
CA ASP A 67 15.15 7.13 42.52
C ASP A 67 14.29 5.92 42.14
N ARG A 68 14.99 4.84 41.80
CA ARG A 68 14.41 3.57 41.34
C ARG A 68 13.34 3.03 42.30
N LYS A 69 13.50 3.21 43.61
CA LYS A 69 12.54 2.68 44.61
C LYS A 69 11.21 3.42 44.60
N LYS A 70 11.21 4.75 44.46
CA LYS A 70 9.96 5.53 44.36
C LYS A 70 9.18 5.21 43.09
N PHE A 71 9.89 4.97 41.99
CA PHE A 71 9.27 4.62 40.71
C PHE A 71 8.50 3.31 40.77
N TYR A 72 9.10 2.23 41.30
CA TYR A 72 8.41 0.94 41.39
C TYR A 72 7.22 0.99 42.34
N LYS A 73 7.30 1.73 43.44
CA LYS A 73 6.18 1.87 44.38
C LYS A 73 4.94 2.52 43.76
N LEU A 74 5.13 3.53 42.90
CA LEU A 74 4.01 4.17 42.17
C LEU A 74 3.39 3.27 41.10
N MET A 75 4.16 2.35 40.52
CA MET A 75 3.61 1.36 39.59
C MET A 75 2.86 0.24 40.29
N GLU A 76 3.25 -0.11 41.52
CA GLU A 76 2.55 -1.13 42.33
C GLU A 76 1.27 -0.58 42.97
N ASP A 77 1.29 0.68 43.43
CA ASP A 77 0.14 1.34 44.10
C ASP A 77 -0.92 1.89 43.11
N GLY A 78 -0.63 1.91 41.80
CA GLY A 78 -1.47 2.48 40.74
C GLY A 78 -2.49 1.53 40.09
N ASN A 79 -2.74 0.36 40.69
CA ASN A 79 -3.74 -0.63 40.26
C ASN A 79 -5.05 -0.51 41.06
#